data_AF-A0A9C9X2X2-F1
#
_entry.id   AF-A0A9C9X2X2-F1
#
_cell.length_a   1.000
_cell.length_b   1.000
_cell.length_c   1.000
_cell.angle_alpha   90.00
_cell.angle_beta   90.00
_cell.angle_gamma   90.00
#
_symmetry.space_group_name_H-M   'P 1'
#
loop_
_entity.id
_entity.type
_entity.pdbx_description
1 polymer ?
#
loop_
_entity_poly.entity_id
_entity_poly.type
_entity_poly.pdbx_seq_one_letter_code
_entity_poly.pdbx_strand_id
1 'polypeptide(L)'
;MESGLIDLAIYCAMIVLFAWIGGVIPLLFHKKIVIIQFFISFGAGILLGAALLHMVPGAAEYIGKRLGLPVLLGFLTLFILEKFIMTHPCPAEHCEYHTVGLTAFIGLSVHSVITGLALGSGILIPRLGFIVFLAVLLHKLPASLSLSSLLVKEHYSRNKIFLIILLFSVMVPLGAFSTYFLIQKASVHTLGVLAAFSAGTFLHVAADDLMPEVHQHFRYRKTRLLVFLLGLLVMWLVTILD
;
A
#
# COMPACT_ATOMS: atom_id res chain seq x y z
N MET A 1 -0.10 28.35 -9.86
CA MET A 1 0.94 27.29 -9.86
C MET A 1 1.64 27.24 -8.50
N GLU A 2 2.13 28.36 -7.96
CA GLU A 2 2.82 28.39 -6.66
C GLU A 2 2.02 27.79 -5.49
N SER A 3 0.72 28.07 -5.40
CA SER A 3 -0.15 27.48 -4.36
C SER A 3 -0.20 25.95 -4.42
N GLY A 4 -0.35 25.38 -5.61
CA GLY A 4 -0.41 23.92 -5.79
C GLY A 4 0.91 23.22 -5.47
N LEU A 5 2.06 23.89 -5.63
CA LEU A 5 3.36 23.32 -5.27
C LEU A 5 3.53 23.24 -3.75
N ILE A 6 3.11 24.29 -3.04
CA ILE A 6 3.15 24.34 -1.57
C ILE A 6 2.24 23.26 -0.99
N ASP A 7 1.00 23.16 -1.49
CA ASP A 7 0.05 22.13 -1.04
C ASP A 7 0.60 20.72 -1.30
N LEU A 8 1.17 20.47 -2.49
CA LEU A 8 1.78 19.19 -2.83
C LEU A 8 2.93 18.84 -1.88
N ALA A 9 3.78 19.80 -1.54
CA ALA A 9 4.89 19.60 -0.63
C ALA A 9 4.41 19.27 0.80
N ILE A 10 3.37 19.96 1.29
CA ILE A 10 2.76 19.69 2.60
C ILE A 10 2.16 18.29 2.62
N TYR A 11 1.38 17.92 1.60
CA TYR A 11 0.76 16.61 1.48
C TYR A 11 1.80 15.49 1.44
N CYS A 12 2.85 15.66 0.64
CA CYS A 12 3.96 14.71 0.56
C CYS A 12 4.68 14.58 1.91
N ALA A 13 4.94 15.68 2.62
CA ALA A 13 5.59 15.65 3.93
C ALA A 13 4.73 14.91 4.97
N MET A 14 3.42 15.13 4.98
CA MET A 14 2.49 14.41 5.86
C MET A 14 2.43 12.92 5.53
N ILE A 15 2.39 12.55 4.25
CA ILE A 15 2.39 11.15 3.79
C ILE A 15 3.69 10.45 4.20
N VAL A 16 4.84 11.10 4.04
CA VAL A 16 6.15 10.58 4.49
C VAL A 16 6.16 10.39 6.00
N LEU A 17 5.66 11.36 6.76
CA LEU A 17 5.59 11.28 8.22
C LEU A 17 4.71 10.11 8.68
N PHE A 18 3.50 9.96 8.12
CA PHE A 18 2.57 8.89 8.47
C PHE A 18 3.10 7.51 8.06
N ALA A 19 3.75 7.41 6.90
CA ALA A 19 4.45 6.21 6.49
C ALA A 19 5.56 5.85 7.49
N TRP A 20 6.37 6.83 7.89
CA TRP A 20 7.46 6.60 8.83
C TRP A 20 6.95 6.17 10.20
N ILE A 21 5.93 6.86 10.75
CA ILE A 21 5.26 6.48 12.00
C ILE A 21 4.74 5.05 11.92
N GLY A 22 4.00 4.72 10.85
CA GLY A 22 3.48 3.37 10.62
C GLY A 22 4.57 2.31 10.61
N GLY A 23 5.71 2.59 9.97
CA GLY A 23 6.83 1.65 9.88
C GLY A 23 7.65 1.52 11.16
N VAL A 24 7.67 2.53 12.03
CA VAL A 24 8.38 2.47 13.32
C VAL A 24 7.60 1.68 14.38
N ILE A 25 6.26 1.73 14.36
CA ILE A 25 5.40 1.07 15.37
C ILE A 25 5.78 -0.42 15.57
N PRO A 26 5.88 -1.26 14.53
CA PRO A 26 6.22 -2.69 14.70
C PRO A 26 7.60 -2.93 15.34
N LEU A 27 8.57 -2.04 15.11
CA LEU A 27 9.92 -2.15 15.68
C LEU A 27 9.91 -2.07 17.22
N LEU A 28 8.98 -1.29 17.78
CA LEU A 28 8.80 -1.18 19.23
C LEU A 28 8.34 -2.51 19.86
N PHE A 29 7.65 -3.35 19.06
CA PHE A 29 7.09 -4.64 19.48
C PHE A 29 7.83 -5.84 18.90
N HIS A 30 9.04 -5.67 18.35
CA HIS A 30 9.82 -6.74 17.67
C HIS A 30 9.99 -8.05 18.46
N LYS A 31 9.93 -8.04 19.80
CA LYS A 31 10.00 -9.26 20.63
C LYS A 31 8.66 -9.98 20.80
N LYS A 32 7.55 -9.35 20.44
CA LYS A 32 6.18 -9.83 20.66
C LYS A 32 5.54 -10.24 19.33
N ILE A 33 5.92 -11.41 18.82
CA ILE A 33 5.48 -11.89 17.50
C ILE A 33 3.96 -11.91 17.31
N VAL A 34 3.20 -12.16 18.39
CA VAL A 34 1.73 -12.14 18.37
C VAL A 34 1.18 -10.75 18.02
N ILE A 35 1.80 -9.68 18.52
CA ILE A 35 1.40 -8.30 18.18
C ILE A 35 1.73 -7.99 16.73
N ILE A 36 2.89 -8.45 16.24
CA ILE A 36 3.27 -8.31 14.83
C ILE A 36 2.24 -8.99 13.90
N GLN A 37 1.77 -10.19 14.27
CA GLN A 37 0.71 -10.89 13.53
C GLN A 37 -0.62 -10.12 13.54
N PHE A 38 -0.95 -9.42 14.63
CA PHE A 38 -2.14 -8.55 14.68
C PHE A 38 -1.98 -7.34 13.76
N PHE A 39 -0.81 -6.72 13.71
CA PHE A 39 -0.51 -5.65 12.76
C PHE A 39 -0.65 -6.10 11.31
N ILE A 40 -0.12 -7.28 10.96
CA ILE A 40 -0.29 -7.87 9.63
C ILE A 40 -1.77 -8.12 9.32
N SER A 41 -2.52 -8.70 10.27
CA SER A 41 -3.95 -9.00 10.08
C SER A 41 -4.78 -7.73 9.88
N PHE A 42 -4.52 -6.69 10.68
CA PHE A 42 -5.18 -5.39 10.54
C PHE A 42 -4.86 -4.76 9.18
N GLY A 43 -3.58 -4.80 8.81
CA GLY A 43 -3.07 -4.38 7.51
C GLY A 43 -3.76 -5.03 6.33
N ALA A 44 -3.91 -6.36 6.35
CA ALA A 44 -4.61 -7.12 5.32
C ALA A 44 -6.04 -6.61 5.12
N GLY A 45 -6.76 -6.34 6.23
CA GLY A 45 -8.12 -5.82 6.18
C GLY A 45 -8.19 -4.40 5.60
N ILE A 46 -7.25 -3.53 5.99
CA ILE A 46 -7.15 -2.17 5.46
C ILE A 46 -6.85 -2.19 3.96
N LEU A 47 -5.84 -2.96 3.51
CA LEU A 47 -5.45 -2.96 2.09
C LEU A 47 -6.55 -3.55 1.19
N LEU A 48 -7.18 -4.66 1.64
CA LEU A 48 -8.31 -5.25 0.94
C LEU A 48 -9.51 -4.28 0.87
N GLY A 49 -9.82 -3.63 2.00
CA GLY A 49 -10.89 -2.63 2.09
C GLY A 49 -10.61 -1.40 1.23
N ALA A 50 -9.38 -0.88 1.24
CA ALA A 50 -8.97 0.23 0.39
C ALA A 50 -9.10 -0.10 -1.09
N ALA A 51 -8.67 -1.29 -1.51
CA ALA A 51 -8.82 -1.72 -2.89
C ALA A 51 -10.30 -1.81 -3.30
N LEU A 52 -11.11 -2.56 -2.55
CA LEU A 52 -12.47 -2.92 -2.97
C LEU A 52 -13.54 -1.87 -2.66
N LEU A 53 -13.40 -1.12 -1.57
CA LEU A 53 -14.43 -0.17 -1.11
C LEU A 53 -14.16 1.26 -1.58
N HIS A 54 -12.91 1.60 -1.88
CA HIS A 54 -12.52 2.97 -2.24
C HIS A 54 -12.02 3.08 -3.67
N MET A 55 -10.97 2.32 -4.00
CA MET A 55 -10.24 2.52 -5.26
C MET A 55 -10.98 1.92 -6.46
N VAL A 56 -11.54 0.72 -6.33
CA VAL A 56 -12.33 0.07 -7.39
C VAL A 56 -13.59 0.89 -7.72
N PRO A 57 -14.44 1.27 -6.73
CA PRO A 57 -15.62 2.10 -7.01
C PRO A 57 -15.25 3.48 -7.55
N GLY A 58 -14.30 4.18 -6.92
CA GLY A 58 -13.86 5.50 -7.36
C GLY A 58 -13.26 5.50 -8.77
N ALA A 59 -12.53 4.45 -9.16
CA ALA A 59 -12.08 4.31 -10.54
C ALA A 59 -13.24 4.03 -11.51
N ALA A 60 -14.20 3.20 -11.11
CA ALA A 60 -15.33 2.81 -11.95
C ALA A 60 -16.16 4.02 -12.42
N GLU A 61 -16.27 5.07 -11.61
CA GLU A 61 -16.94 6.32 -11.99
C GLU A 61 -16.33 6.98 -13.23
N TYR A 62 -15.02 6.83 -13.44
CA TYR A 62 -14.28 7.51 -14.50
C TYR A 62 -13.98 6.63 -15.72
N ILE A 63 -13.86 5.31 -15.53
CA ILE A 63 -13.48 4.37 -16.62
C ILE A 63 -14.56 3.32 -16.94
N GLY A 64 -15.62 3.24 -16.13
CA GLY A 64 -16.79 2.39 -16.36
C GLY A 64 -16.43 0.93 -16.66
N LYS A 65 -16.95 0.39 -17.77
CA LYS A 65 -16.72 -1.01 -18.18
C LYS A 65 -15.24 -1.37 -18.42
N ARG A 66 -14.35 -0.38 -18.55
CA ARG A 66 -12.90 -0.62 -18.76
C ARG A 66 -12.16 -0.92 -17.46
N LEU A 67 -12.83 -0.89 -16.30
CA LEU A 67 -12.25 -1.10 -14.96
C LEU A 67 -11.45 -2.40 -14.82
N GLY A 68 -11.95 -3.50 -15.37
CA GLY A 68 -11.37 -4.83 -15.14
C GLY A 68 -9.92 -4.95 -15.62
N LEU A 69 -9.58 -4.35 -16.76
CA LEU A 69 -8.25 -4.53 -17.36
C LEU A 69 -7.15 -3.84 -16.54
N PRO A 70 -7.26 -2.55 -16.13
CA PRO A 70 -6.26 -1.94 -15.26
C PRO A 70 -6.12 -2.64 -13.91
N VAL A 71 -7.22 -3.07 -13.26
CA VAL A 71 -7.15 -3.84 -12.00
C VAL A 71 -6.37 -5.14 -12.20
N LEU A 72 -6.69 -5.88 -13.26
CA LEU A 72 -5.98 -7.11 -13.59
C LEU A 72 -4.49 -6.85 -13.86
N LEU A 73 -4.15 -5.80 -14.62
CA LEU A 73 -2.77 -5.45 -14.90
C LEU A 73 -2.01 -5.06 -13.63
N GLY A 74 -2.63 -4.34 -12.71
CA GLY A 74 -2.04 -4.02 -11.41
C GLY A 74 -1.72 -5.27 -10.59
N PHE A 75 -2.69 -6.18 -10.51
CA PHE A 75 -2.53 -7.46 -9.82
C PHE A 75 -1.41 -8.29 -10.47
N LEU A 76 -1.48 -8.50 -11.79
CA LEU A 76 -0.50 -9.29 -12.54
C LEU A 76 0.90 -8.68 -12.51
N THR A 77 1.02 -7.35 -12.48
CA THR A 77 2.33 -6.70 -12.40
C THR A 77 3.06 -7.12 -11.12
N LEU A 78 2.38 -7.09 -9.97
CA LEU A 78 3.01 -7.54 -8.73
C LEU A 78 3.26 -9.05 -8.74
N PHE A 79 2.26 -9.85 -9.13
CA PHE A 79 2.43 -11.29 -9.26
C PHE A 79 3.66 -11.67 -10.11
N ILE A 80 3.84 -11.02 -11.26
CA ILE A 80 4.96 -11.26 -12.17
C ILE A 80 6.27 -10.77 -11.54
N LEU A 81 6.29 -9.56 -10.98
CA LEU A 81 7.48 -9.03 -10.32
C LEU A 81 7.96 -9.97 -9.21
N GLU A 82 7.05 -10.43 -8.36
CA GLU A 82 7.36 -11.37 -7.29
C GLU A 82 7.92 -12.67 -7.82
N LYS A 83 7.33 -13.22 -8.89
CA LYS A 83 7.84 -14.44 -9.52
C LYS A 83 9.28 -14.27 -10.02
N PHE A 84 9.63 -13.14 -10.61
CA PHE A 84 10.98 -12.85 -11.12
C PHE A 84 11.99 -12.46 -10.02
N ILE A 85 11.53 -11.84 -8.94
CA ILE A 85 12.38 -11.48 -7.79
C ILE A 85 12.66 -12.73 -6.93
N MET A 86 11.71 -13.66 -6.85
CA MET A 86 11.86 -14.92 -6.10
C MET A 86 12.60 -16.03 -6.86
N THR A 87 12.97 -15.86 -8.14
CA THR A 87 13.63 -16.89 -8.96
C THR A 87 15.10 -17.20 -8.64
N HIS A 88 15.57 -17.00 -7.40
CA HIS A 88 16.78 -17.70 -6.99
C HIS A 88 16.43 -19.18 -6.70
N PRO A 89 16.88 -20.14 -7.52
CA PRO A 89 16.69 -21.55 -7.24
C PRO A 89 17.56 -21.88 -6.04
N CYS A 90 16.97 -22.05 -4.86
CA CYS A 90 17.71 -22.60 -3.74
C CYS A 90 17.70 -24.13 -3.88
N PRO A 91 18.87 -24.79 -4.03
CA PRO A 91 18.95 -26.22 -4.29
C PRO A 91 18.82 -27.09 -3.02
N ALA A 92 18.44 -26.52 -1.87
CA ALA A 92 18.41 -27.22 -0.60
C ALA A 92 16.98 -27.36 -0.07
N GLU A 93 16.58 -28.59 0.27
CA GLU A 93 15.26 -29.03 0.73
C GLU A 93 14.75 -28.38 2.05
N HIS A 94 15.39 -27.34 2.58
CA HIS A 94 15.06 -26.71 3.89
C HIS A 94 15.16 -25.17 3.86
N CYS A 95 14.64 -24.52 2.82
CA CYS A 95 14.50 -23.05 2.82
C CYS A 95 13.08 -22.64 3.24
N GLU A 96 12.88 -22.40 4.53
CA GLU A 96 11.64 -21.81 5.09
C GLU A 96 11.54 -20.27 4.90
N TYR A 97 12.40 -19.67 4.09
CA TYR A 97 12.46 -18.20 3.91
C TYR A 97 12.03 -17.81 2.50
N HIS A 98 10.72 -17.73 2.28
CA HIS A 98 10.20 -16.86 1.22
C HIS A 98 10.44 -15.41 1.66
N THR A 99 11.08 -14.58 0.82
CA THR A 99 11.31 -13.15 1.12
C THR A 99 10.05 -12.33 0.83
N VAL A 100 8.97 -12.64 1.56
CA VAL A 100 7.67 -11.94 1.50
C VAL A 100 7.84 -10.46 1.84
N GLY A 101 8.74 -10.10 2.76
CA GLY A 101 9.01 -8.72 3.14
C GLY A 101 9.67 -7.89 2.03
N LEU A 102 10.56 -8.49 1.23
CA LEU A 102 11.20 -7.79 0.10
C LEU A 102 10.24 -7.64 -1.09
N THR A 103 9.47 -8.68 -1.37
CA THR A 103 8.43 -8.67 -2.42
C THR A 103 7.34 -7.66 -2.10
N ALA A 104 6.80 -7.69 -0.86
CA ALA A 104 5.88 -6.68 -0.37
C ALA A 104 6.46 -5.25 -0.43
N PHE A 105 7.75 -5.05 -0.10
CA PHE A 105 8.40 -3.74 -0.23
C PHE A 105 8.37 -3.24 -1.68
N ILE A 106 8.77 -4.10 -2.63
CA ILE A 106 8.82 -3.72 -4.05
C ILE A 106 7.40 -3.45 -4.56
N GLY A 107 6.45 -4.33 -4.25
CA GLY A 107 5.07 -4.17 -4.70
C GLY A 107 4.39 -2.93 -4.14
N LEU A 108 4.53 -2.69 -2.83
CA LEU A 108 4.01 -1.47 -2.20
C LEU A 108 4.75 -0.21 -2.67
N SER A 109 6.01 -0.31 -3.09
CA SER A 109 6.76 0.81 -3.68
C SER A 109 6.23 1.17 -5.07
N VAL A 110 5.99 0.18 -5.93
CA VAL A 110 5.35 0.38 -7.25
C VAL A 110 3.98 1.01 -7.07
N HIS A 111 3.15 0.46 -6.18
CA HIS A 111 1.87 1.06 -5.78
C HIS A 111 2.04 2.52 -5.36
N SER A 112 2.99 2.80 -4.46
CA SER A 112 3.20 4.14 -3.91
C SER A 112 3.61 5.17 -4.97
N VAL A 113 4.42 4.78 -5.95
CA VAL A 113 4.75 5.65 -7.08
C VAL A 113 3.49 5.99 -7.86
N ILE A 114 2.66 5.00 -8.19
CA ILE A 114 1.42 5.19 -8.97
C ILE A 114 0.42 6.08 -8.23
N THR A 115 0.27 5.85 -6.93
CA THR A 115 -0.50 6.70 -6.03
C THR A 115 0.03 8.13 -5.98
N GLY A 116 1.37 8.29 -6.00
CA GLY A 116 2.02 9.58 -6.19
C GLY A 116 1.65 10.24 -7.51
N LEU A 117 1.73 9.52 -8.64
CA LEU A 117 1.37 10.06 -9.96
C LEU A 117 -0.07 10.61 -9.97
N ALA A 118 -1.00 9.91 -9.31
CA ALA A 118 -2.38 10.34 -9.15
C ALA A 118 -2.50 11.62 -8.29
N LEU A 119 -1.80 11.68 -7.16
CA LEU A 119 -1.77 12.88 -6.29
C LEU A 119 -1.20 14.11 -7.01
N GLY A 120 -0.06 13.95 -7.68
CA GLY A 120 0.61 15.02 -8.44
C GLY A 120 -0.24 15.55 -9.60
N SER A 121 -1.06 14.70 -10.20
CA SER A 121 -2.03 15.12 -11.21
C SER A 121 -3.26 15.80 -10.59
N GLY A 122 -3.77 15.23 -9.49
CA GLY A 122 -4.99 15.66 -8.83
C GLY A 122 -4.88 17.03 -8.16
N ILE A 123 -3.68 17.42 -7.71
CA ILE A 123 -3.45 18.72 -7.05
C ILE A 123 -3.74 19.93 -7.95
N LEU A 124 -3.74 19.72 -9.26
CA LEU A 124 -4.02 20.76 -10.26
C LEU A 124 -5.53 20.90 -10.56
N ILE A 125 -6.35 20.02 -9.99
CA ILE A 125 -7.80 20.01 -10.11
C ILE A 125 -8.39 20.43 -8.74
N PRO A 126 -9.19 21.51 -8.66
CA PRO A 126 -9.74 21.99 -7.40
C PRO A 126 -10.49 20.89 -6.62
N ARG A 127 -10.28 20.85 -5.30
CA ARG A 127 -10.81 19.84 -4.34
C ARG A 127 -10.30 18.41 -4.54
N LEU A 128 -10.06 17.96 -5.78
CA LEU A 128 -9.62 16.60 -6.06
C LEU A 128 -8.26 16.29 -5.42
N GLY A 129 -7.31 17.23 -5.44
CA GLY A 129 -6.01 17.04 -4.80
C GLY A 129 -6.09 16.71 -3.31
N PHE A 130 -6.97 17.39 -2.58
CA PHE A 130 -7.18 17.15 -1.16
C PHE A 130 -7.87 15.80 -0.90
N ILE A 131 -8.87 15.44 -1.71
CA ILE A 131 -9.56 14.14 -1.61
C ILE A 131 -8.58 12.99 -1.86
N VAL A 132 -7.78 13.09 -2.92
CA VAL A 132 -6.74 12.09 -3.23
C VAL A 132 -5.72 12.04 -2.10
N PHE A 133 -5.24 13.18 -1.60
CA PHE A 133 -4.32 13.22 -0.45
C PHE A 133 -4.89 12.47 0.77
N LEU A 134 -6.14 12.75 1.16
CA LEU A 134 -6.76 12.12 2.31
C LEU A 134 -6.89 10.60 2.10
N ALA A 135 -7.36 10.18 0.93
CA ALA A 135 -7.45 8.77 0.58
C ALA A 135 -6.08 8.06 0.69
N VAL A 136 -5.00 8.70 0.23
CA VAL A 136 -3.63 8.19 0.36
C VAL A 136 -3.18 8.12 1.80
N LEU A 137 -3.40 9.18 2.58
CA LEU A 137 -2.98 9.25 3.97
C LEU A 137 -3.60 8.11 4.81
N LEU A 138 -4.87 7.82 4.57
CA LEU A 138 -5.64 6.81 5.31
C LEU A 138 -5.08 5.40 5.19
N HIS A 139 -4.58 5.01 4.01
CA HIS A 139 -3.99 3.68 3.81
C HIS A 139 -2.46 3.65 3.89
N LYS A 140 -1.76 4.80 3.89
CA LYS A 140 -0.28 4.82 3.92
C LYS A 140 0.30 4.36 5.26
N LEU A 141 -0.28 4.80 6.38
CA LEU A 141 0.17 4.36 7.71
C LEU A 141 -0.04 2.84 7.88
N PRO A 142 -1.23 2.28 7.62
CA PRO A 142 -1.44 0.83 7.67
C PRO A 142 -0.58 0.04 6.69
N ALA A 143 -0.35 0.54 5.47
CA ALA A 143 0.55 -0.11 4.50
C ALA A 143 1.99 -0.21 5.04
N SER A 144 2.52 0.88 5.60
CA SER A 144 3.86 0.91 6.19
C SER A 144 3.98 0.03 7.44
N LEU A 145 2.93 0.02 8.26
CA LEU A 145 2.82 -0.85 9.43
C LEU A 145 2.80 -2.33 9.04
N SER A 146 2.12 -2.69 7.96
CA SER A 146 2.09 -4.05 7.41
C SER A 146 3.46 -4.47 6.90
N LEU A 147 4.09 -3.61 6.09
CA LEU A 147 5.42 -3.85 5.52
C LEU A 147 6.48 -4.05 6.63
N SER A 148 6.54 -3.14 7.59
CA SER A 148 7.48 -3.26 8.71
C SER A 148 7.21 -4.51 9.54
N SER A 149 5.94 -4.88 9.72
CA SER A 149 5.57 -6.12 10.44
C SER A 149 6.05 -7.38 9.73
N LEU A 150 5.93 -7.45 8.39
CA LEU A 150 6.50 -8.54 7.59
C LEU A 150 8.03 -8.61 7.75
N LEU A 151 8.72 -7.48 7.61
CA LEU A 151 10.18 -7.43 7.74
C LEU A 151 10.67 -7.82 9.15
N VAL A 152 9.95 -7.41 10.19
CA VAL A 152 10.22 -7.83 11.58
C VAL A 152 10.00 -9.33 11.73
N LYS A 153 8.90 -9.87 11.18
CA LYS A 153 8.60 -11.30 11.22
C LYS A 153 9.69 -12.13 10.52
N GLU A 154 10.26 -11.62 9.43
CA GLU A 154 11.37 -12.24 8.70
C GLU A 154 12.75 -11.99 9.33
N HIS A 155 12.81 -11.44 10.55
CA HIS A 155 14.04 -11.21 11.29
C HIS A 155 15.06 -10.27 10.61
N TYR A 156 14.59 -9.34 9.77
CA TYR A 156 15.46 -8.31 9.19
C TYR A 156 16.05 -7.44 10.31
N SER A 157 17.31 -7.03 10.16
CA SER A 157 17.96 -6.15 11.15
C SER A 157 17.25 -4.80 11.21
N ARG A 158 17.16 -4.20 12.41
CA ARG A 158 16.47 -2.91 12.61
C ARG A 158 16.93 -1.84 11.63
N ASN A 159 18.23 -1.74 11.38
CA ASN A 159 18.80 -0.75 10.46
C ASN A 159 18.31 -0.98 9.02
N LYS A 160 18.22 -2.25 8.58
CA LYS A 160 17.69 -2.59 7.26
C LYS A 160 16.20 -2.25 7.16
N ILE A 161 15.41 -2.51 8.20
CA ILE A 161 13.99 -2.13 8.24
C ILE A 161 13.84 -0.61 8.16
N PHE A 162 14.59 0.14 8.97
CA PHE A 162 14.58 1.61 8.91
C PHE A 162 14.90 2.15 7.51
N LEU A 163 15.93 1.61 6.86
CA LEU A 163 16.28 2.00 5.49
C LEU A 163 15.15 1.68 4.50
N ILE A 164 14.57 0.48 4.57
CA ILE A 164 13.45 0.08 3.70
C ILE A 164 12.24 1.01 3.90
N ILE A 165 11.87 1.32 5.14
CA ILE A 165 10.76 2.23 5.44
C ILE A 165 11.05 3.67 4.98
N LEU A 166 12.30 4.14 5.08
CA LEU A 166 12.68 5.45 4.55
C LEU A 166 12.54 5.49 3.03
N LEU A 167 13.05 4.47 2.33
CA LEU A 167 12.91 4.33 0.88
C LEU A 167 11.43 4.24 0.46
N PHE A 168 10.64 3.45 1.17
CA PHE A 168 9.19 3.31 0.92
C PHE A 168 8.41 4.61 1.12
N SER A 169 8.79 5.40 2.13
CA SER A 169 8.13 6.67 2.45
C SER A 169 8.27 7.70 1.33
N VAL A 170 9.41 7.71 0.63
CA VAL A 170 9.69 8.68 -0.46
C VAL A 170 9.10 8.30 -1.81
N MET A 171 8.55 7.09 -1.97
CA MET A 171 7.97 6.63 -3.25
C MET A 171 6.73 7.43 -3.68
N VAL A 172 5.88 7.88 -2.74
CA VAL A 172 4.73 8.74 -3.08
C VAL A 172 5.18 10.13 -3.53
N PRO A 173 6.05 10.85 -2.79
CA PRO A 173 6.64 12.10 -3.27
C PRO A 173 7.30 11.95 -4.64
N LEU A 174 8.03 10.85 -4.88
CA LEU A 174 8.66 10.59 -6.17
C LEU A 174 7.64 10.65 -7.31
N GLY A 175 6.56 9.87 -7.24
CA GLY A 175 5.51 9.89 -8.27
C GLY A 175 4.79 11.24 -8.36
N ALA A 176 4.50 11.87 -7.22
CA ALA A 176 3.77 13.14 -7.15
C ALA A 176 4.52 14.28 -7.84
N PHE A 177 5.79 14.47 -7.49
CA PHE A 177 6.62 15.50 -8.12
C PHE A 177 6.95 15.18 -9.57
N SER A 178 7.17 13.91 -9.93
CA SER A 178 7.36 13.53 -11.34
C SER A 178 6.19 13.99 -12.20
N THR A 179 4.96 13.78 -11.75
CA THR A 179 3.78 14.18 -12.53
C THR A 179 3.57 15.70 -12.53
N TYR A 180 3.71 16.34 -11.38
CA TYR A 180 3.53 17.79 -11.24
C TYR A 180 4.45 18.58 -12.18
N PHE A 181 5.72 18.18 -12.31
CA PHE A 181 6.69 18.88 -13.15
C PHE A 181 6.71 18.41 -14.62
N LEU A 182 6.59 17.10 -14.87
CA LEU A 182 6.84 16.52 -16.21
C LEU A 182 5.58 16.32 -17.05
N ILE A 183 4.46 15.94 -16.43
CA ILE A 183 3.24 15.51 -17.12
C ILE A 183 2.16 16.61 -17.08
N GLN A 184 2.22 17.48 -16.07
CA GLN A 184 1.43 18.70 -15.85
C GLN A 184 -0.10 18.59 -15.85
N LYS A 185 -0.78 17.78 -16.66
CA LYS A 185 -2.23 17.52 -16.53
C LYS A 185 -2.60 16.14 -17.08
N ALA A 186 -2.78 15.17 -16.18
CA ALA A 186 -3.43 13.92 -16.55
C ALA A 186 -4.96 14.12 -16.64
N SER A 187 -5.60 13.46 -17.60
CA SER A 187 -7.05 13.46 -17.70
C SER A 187 -7.68 12.72 -16.51
N VAL A 188 -8.94 13.03 -16.17
CA VAL A 188 -9.68 12.31 -15.13
C VAL A 188 -9.80 10.81 -15.46
N HIS A 189 -9.91 10.46 -16.74
CA HIS A 189 -9.83 9.08 -17.21
C HIS A 189 -8.49 8.42 -16.85
N THR A 190 -7.36 9.13 -17.05
CA THR A 190 -6.03 8.64 -16.67
C THR A 190 -5.92 8.40 -15.16
N LEU A 191 -6.47 9.30 -14.34
CA LEU A 191 -6.53 9.13 -12.89
C LEU A 191 -7.32 7.89 -12.50
N GLY A 192 -8.47 7.63 -13.15
CA GLY A 192 -9.25 6.41 -12.96
C GLY A 192 -8.47 5.15 -13.34
N VAL A 193 -7.70 5.15 -14.43
CA VAL A 193 -6.83 4.03 -14.82
C VAL A 193 -5.73 3.79 -13.77
N LEU A 194 -5.06 4.85 -13.30
CA LEU A 194 -4.03 4.75 -12.27
C LEU A 194 -4.61 4.22 -10.95
N ALA A 195 -5.79 4.70 -10.54
CA ALA A 195 -6.47 4.24 -9.34
C ALA A 195 -6.87 2.76 -9.46
N ALA A 196 -7.41 2.33 -10.60
CA ALA A 196 -7.77 0.93 -10.84
C ALA A 196 -6.54 0.00 -10.85
N PHE A 197 -5.46 0.41 -11.52
CA PHE A 197 -4.19 -0.33 -11.46
C PHE A 197 -3.68 -0.43 -10.02
N SER A 198 -3.68 0.69 -9.30
CA SER A 198 -3.25 0.76 -7.91
C SER A 198 -4.12 -0.14 -7.01
N ALA A 199 -5.42 -0.25 -7.26
CA ALA A 199 -6.30 -1.19 -6.57
C ALA A 199 -5.88 -2.65 -6.79
N GLY A 200 -5.54 -3.01 -8.04
CA GLY A 200 -5.01 -4.32 -8.39
C GLY A 200 -3.77 -4.70 -7.60
N THR A 201 -2.83 -3.75 -7.43
CA THR A 201 -1.62 -3.98 -6.62
C THR A 201 -1.95 -4.25 -5.14
N PHE A 202 -2.94 -3.56 -4.56
CA PHE A 202 -3.38 -3.82 -3.19
C PHE A 202 -4.12 -5.15 -3.04
N LEU A 203 -4.92 -5.54 -4.04
CA LEU A 203 -5.53 -6.86 -4.06
C LEU A 203 -4.48 -7.97 -4.02
N HIS A 204 -3.40 -7.81 -4.80
CA HIS A 204 -2.28 -8.76 -4.80
C HIS A 204 -1.61 -8.84 -3.42
N VAL A 205 -1.11 -7.71 -2.88
CA VAL A 205 -0.44 -7.68 -1.57
C VAL A 205 -1.36 -8.19 -0.45
N ALA A 206 -2.63 -7.80 -0.45
CA ALA A 206 -3.57 -8.28 0.55
C ALA A 206 -3.78 -9.80 0.44
N ALA A 207 -3.91 -10.34 -0.77
CA ALA A 207 -4.20 -11.75 -0.99
C ALA A 207 -3.00 -12.68 -0.83
N ASP A 208 -1.85 -12.31 -1.36
CA ASP A 208 -0.68 -13.19 -1.46
C ASP A 208 0.30 -12.98 -0.30
N ASP A 209 0.50 -11.73 0.17
CA ASP A 209 1.47 -11.45 1.24
C ASP A 209 0.84 -11.49 2.64
N LEU A 210 -0.36 -10.91 2.81
CA LEU A 210 -0.91 -10.63 4.15
C LEU A 210 -2.03 -11.61 4.58
N MET A 211 -2.96 -11.99 3.70
CA MET A 211 -4.04 -12.92 4.05
C MET A 211 -3.56 -14.32 4.47
N PRO A 212 -2.45 -14.89 3.98
CA PRO A 212 -1.95 -16.17 4.49
C PRO A 212 -1.62 -16.13 5.99
N GLU A 213 -1.21 -14.96 6.50
CA GLU A 213 -0.92 -14.73 7.92
C GLU A 213 -2.17 -14.73 8.80
N VAL A 214 -3.31 -14.37 8.23
CA VAL A 214 -4.63 -14.47 8.91
C VAL A 214 -5.06 -15.94 9.02
N HIS A 215 -4.72 -16.77 8.04
CA HIS A 215 -5.15 -18.17 7.94
C HIS A 215 -4.32 -19.17 8.77
N GLN A 216 -3.08 -18.86 9.18
CA GLN A 216 -2.22 -19.81 9.90
C GLN A 216 -2.90 -20.44 11.15
N HIS A 217 -2.59 -21.68 11.50
CA HIS A 217 -3.45 -22.51 12.37
C HIS A 217 -2.84 -22.86 13.74
N PHE A 218 -2.69 -21.93 14.71
CA PHE A 218 -2.19 -22.37 16.03
C PHE A 218 -2.88 -21.78 17.27
N ARG A 219 -2.77 -20.48 17.58
CA ARG A 219 -3.18 -19.98 18.92
C ARG A 219 -4.11 -18.77 18.96
N TYR A 220 -4.26 -18.01 17.86
CA TYR A 220 -5.02 -16.75 17.82
C TYR A 220 -5.86 -16.57 16.55
N ARG A 221 -6.39 -17.66 15.97
CA ARG A 221 -7.17 -17.61 14.72
C ARG A 221 -8.37 -16.66 14.79
N LYS A 222 -9.20 -16.78 15.83
CA LYS A 222 -10.39 -15.92 16.00
C LYS A 222 -10.01 -14.45 16.17
N THR A 223 -9.01 -14.16 17.03
CA THR A 223 -8.56 -12.79 17.27
C THR A 223 -7.97 -12.15 16.02
N ARG A 224 -7.16 -12.88 15.24
CA ARG A 224 -6.62 -12.36 13.97
C ARG A 224 -7.72 -12.07 12.95
N LEU A 225 -8.72 -12.94 12.84
CA LEU A 225 -9.88 -12.68 12.00
C LEU A 225 -10.63 -11.42 12.47
N LEU A 226 -10.85 -11.24 13.77
CA LEU A 226 -11.49 -10.03 14.31
C LEU A 226 -10.68 -8.77 14.01
N VAL A 227 -9.34 -8.84 14.12
CA VAL A 227 -8.46 -7.71 13.82
C VAL A 227 -8.43 -7.39 12.31
N PHE A 228 -8.48 -8.42 11.46
CA PHE A 228 -8.67 -8.26 10.01
C PHE A 228 -10.02 -7.60 9.68
N LEU A 229 -11.11 -8.11 10.26
CA LEU A 229 -12.44 -7.53 10.10
C LEU A 229 -12.51 -6.11 10.64
N LEU A 230 -11.77 -5.78 11.71
CA LEU A 230 -11.64 -4.42 12.21
C LEU A 230 -10.96 -3.51 11.17
N GLY A 231 -9.92 -3.98 10.48
CA GLY A 231 -9.32 -3.24 9.37
C GLY A 231 -10.31 -2.98 8.24
N LEU A 232 -11.07 -3.99 7.84
CA LEU A 232 -12.16 -3.82 6.85
C LEU A 232 -13.23 -2.85 7.33
N LEU A 233 -13.63 -2.94 8.59
CA LEU A 233 -14.62 -2.05 9.20
C LEU A 233 -14.13 -0.59 9.19
N VAL A 234 -12.85 -0.35 9.51
CA VAL A 234 -12.26 0.99 9.42
C VAL A 234 -12.37 1.52 7.99
N MET A 235 -12.00 0.73 6.97
CA MET A 235 -12.13 1.19 5.58
C MET A 235 -13.59 1.38 5.16
N TRP A 236 -14.50 0.54 5.63
CA TRP A 236 -15.93 0.73 5.39
C TRP A 236 -16.43 2.03 6.03
N LEU A 237 -16.05 2.34 7.26
CA LEU A 237 -16.42 3.61 7.91
C LEU A 237 -15.88 4.82 7.15
N VAL A 238 -14.69 4.72 6.54
CA VAL A 238 -14.17 5.80 5.68
C VAL A 238 -15.11 6.05 4.50
N THR A 239 -15.75 5.03 3.91
CA THR A 239 -16.69 5.26 2.79
C THR A 239 -17.91 6.09 3.16
N ILE A 240 -18.21 6.24 4.45
CA ILE A 240 -19.31 7.10 4.94
C ILE A 240 -18.87 8.57 5.01
N LEU A 241 -17.56 8.82 5.02
CA LEU A 241 -16.95 10.16 5.07
C LEU A 241 -16.69 10.75 3.68
N ASP A 242 -16.68 9.90 2.64
CA ASP A 242 -16.50 10.27 1.23
C ASP A 242 -17.84 10.67 0.57
#